data_AF-A0A813KMI9-F1
#
_entry.id   AF-A0A813KMI9-F1
#
_cell.length_a   1.000
_cell.length_b   1.000
_cell.length_c   1.000
_cell.angle_alpha   90.00
_cell.angle_beta   90.00
_cell.angle_gamma   90.00
#
_symmetry.space_group_name_H-M   'P 1'
#
loop_
_entity.id
_entity.type
_entity.pdbx_description
1 polymer ?
#
loop_
_entity_poly.entity_id
_entity_poly.type
_entity_poly.pdbx_seq_one_letter_code
_entity_poly.pdbx_strand_id
1 'polypeptide(L)'
;PRTTLEAAKIVEEQAGLLRAPVQDPSGRQSVHPATKTFQALRILVNGELESASQLLQSAEELLEPGGLLSIITFHSLEDDLVRRKLRGEGLARDRSPSSALPPFLPAGGREGLKASAAELARNPRSRSARL
;
A
#
# COMPACT_ATOMS: atom_id res chain seq x y z
N PRO A 1 14.93 21.17 -14.43
CA PRO A 1 13.92 20.44 -13.62
C PRO A 1 14.65 19.69 -12.52
N ARG A 2 14.29 19.88 -11.24
CA ARG A 2 14.96 19.15 -10.15
C ARG A 2 14.61 17.66 -10.25
N THR A 3 15.60 16.79 -10.23
CA THR A 3 15.39 15.34 -10.43
C THR A 3 15.02 14.65 -9.12
N THR A 4 14.36 13.48 -9.17
CA THR A 4 14.08 12.65 -7.98
C THR A 4 15.35 12.33 -7.19
N LEU A 5 16.49 12.26 -7.87
CA LEU A 5 17.81 12.03 -7.27
C LEU A 5 18.32 13.24 -6.48
N GLU A 6 18.07 14.47 -6.95
CA GLU A 6 18.38 15.69 -6.18
C GLU A 6 17.48 15.82 -4.96
N ALA A 7 16.19 15.50 -5.11
CA ALA A 7 15.28 15.50 -3.98
C ALA A 7 15.63 14.39 -2.96
N ALA A 8 16.13 13.24 -3.40
CA ALA A 8 16.67 12.20 -2.52
C ALA A 8 17.89 12.67 -1.72
N LYS A 9 18.83 13.39 -2.36
CA LYS A 9 19.97 14.03 -1.68
C LYS A 9 19.53 15.03 -0.63
N ILE A 10 18.52 15.86 -0.92
CA ILE A 10 17.95 16.78 0.09
C ILE A 10 17.38 15.98 1.27
N VAL A 11 16.65 14.89 1.01
CA VAL A 11 16.15 14.03 2.09
C VAL A 11 17.30 13.41 2.87
N GLU A 12 18.40 12.99 2.24
CA GLU A 12 19.59 12.48 2.92
C GLU A 12 20.28 13.55 3.78
N GLU A 13 20.48 14.76 3.24
CA GLU A 13 21.09 15.90 3.92
C GLU A 13 20.27 16.32 5.15
N GLN A 14 18.94 16.38 5.01
CA GLN A 14 18.03 16.72 6.12
C GLN A 14 17.83 15.54 7.08
N ALA A 15 17.85 14.30 6.58
CA ALA A 15 17.82 13.09 7.40
C ALA A 15 19.17 12.79 8.07
N GLY A 16 20.23 13.57 7.81
CA GLY A 16 21.43 13.64 8.64
C GLY A 16 21.14 13.99 10.11
N LEU A 17 19.93 14.47 10.43
CA LEU A 17 19.37 14.61 11.79
C LEU A 17 18.47 13.43 12.24
N LEU A 18 18.08 12.53 11.34
CA LEU A 18 17.21 11.37 11.57
C LEU A 18 17.97 10.04 11.34
N ARG A 19 19.01 9.82 12.16
CA ARG A 19 19.73 8.56 12.41
C ARG A 19 20.43 7.87 11.21
N ALA A 20 21.66 7.44 11.47
CA ALA A 20 22.38 6.43 10.71
C ALA A 20 21.46 5.25 10.34
N PRO A 21 21.68 4.58 9.18
CA PRO A 21 20.88 3.44 8.76
C PRO A 21 20.76 2.45 9.91
N VAL A 22 19.54 2.30 10.43
CA VAL A 22 19.26 1.30 11.46
C VAL A 22 19.59 -0.04 10.82
N GLN A 23 20.67 -0.66 11.29
CA GLN A 23 20.98 -2.04 10.94
C GLN A 23 19.78 -2.86 11.38
N ASP A 24 19.03 -3.38 10.41
CA ASP A 24 17.98 -4.34 10.66
C ASP A 24 18.66 -5.58 11.28
N PRO A 25 18.30 -5.99 12.51
CA PRO A 25 18.86 -7.19 13.15
C PRO A 25 18.66 -8.46 12.32
N SER A 26 17.75 -8.44 11.34
CA SER A 26 17.48 -9.56 10.43
C SER A 26 18.38 -9.61 9.18
N GLY A 27 19.34 -8.70 9.03
CA GLY A 27 20.30 -8.71 7.91
C GLY A 27 19.71 -8.29 6.56
N ARG A 28 18.46 -7.82 6.51
CA ARG A 28 17.87 -7.23 5.30
C ARG A 28 18.46 -5.85 5.05
N GLN A 29 18.81 -5.56 3.79
CA GLN A 29 19.22 -4.22 3.37
C GLN A 29 18.17 -3.19 3.82
N SER A 30 18.59 -2.19 4.60
CA SER A 30 17.70 -1.13 5.03
C SER A 30 17.18 -0.38 3.79
N VAL A 31 15.86 -0.26 3.68
CA VAL A 31 15.24 0.60 2.66
C VAL A 31 15.79 2.01 2.82
N HIS A 32 16.25 2.60 1.71
CA HIS A 32 16.81 3.95 1.70
C HIS A 32 15.85 4.94 2.39
N PRO A 33 16.32 5.84 3.29
CA PRO A 33 15.45 6.78 4.01
C PRO A 33 14.57 7.63 3.10
N ALA A 34 15.12 8.05 1.95
CA ALA A 34 14.37 8.78 0.94
C ALA A 34 13.17 8.00 0.40
N THR A 35 13.28 6.67 0.25
CA THR A 35 12.17 5.84 -0.27
C THR A 35 10.93 5.93 0.62
N LYS A 36 11.08 5.84 1.95
CA LYS A 36 9.95 5.99 2.88
C LYS A 36 9.42 7.42 2.91
N THR A 37 10.31 8.40 2.80
CA THR A 37 9.93 9.82 2.77
C THR A 37 9.12 10.15 1.53
N PHE A 38 9.59 9.73 0.35
CA PHE A 38 8.84 9.90 -0.90
C PHE A 38 7.53 9.14 -0.89
N GLN A 39 7.49 7.92 -0.32
CA GLN A 39 6.23 7.20 -0.13
C GLN A 39 5.25 8.01 0.73
N ALA A 40 5.68 8.53 1.87
CA ALA A 40 4.82 9.32 2.75
C ALA A 40 4.32 10.60 2.06
N LEU A 41 5.19 11.31 1.34
CA LEU A 41 4.81 12.48 0.56
C LEU A 41 3.82 12.13 -0.55
N ARG A 42 4.04 11.02 -1.26
CA ARG A 42 3.14 10.55 -2.33
C ARG A 42 1.74 10.25 -1.78
N ILE A 43 1.69 9.50 -0.67
CA ILE A 43 0.44 9.20 0.03
C ILE A 43 -0.28 10.50 0.45
N LEU A 44 0.45 11.43 1.08
CA LEU A 44 -0.12 12.68 1.60
C LEU A 44 -0.62 13.59 0.48
N VAL A 45 0.20 13.83 -0.55
CA VAL A 45 -0.09 14.79 -1.62
C VAL A 45 -1.25 14.30 -2.49
N ASN A 46 -1.31 13.00 -2.76
CA ASN A 46 -2.36 12.43 -3.60
C ASN A 46 -3.58 11.96 -2.79
N GLY A 47 -3.56 12.03 -1.45
CA GLY A 47 -4.62 11.48 -0.60
C GLY A 47 -4.89 10.00 -0.90
N GLU A 48 -3.83 9.19 -1.06
CA GLU A 48 -3.93 7.82 -1.60
C GLU A 48 -4.80 6.93 -0.70
N LEU A 49 -4.63 7.03 0.62
CA LEU A 49 -5.38 6.19 1.58
C LEU A 49 -6.83 6.63 1.71
N GLU A 50 -7.10 7.93 1.71
CA GLU A 50 -8.45 8.49 1.71
C GLU A 50 -9.21 8.07 0.45
N SER A 51 -8.56 8.18 -0.71
CA SER A 51 -9.12 7.77 -1.99
C SER A 51 -9.41 6.27 -2.03
N ALA A 52 -8.49 5.43 -1.53
CA ALA A 52 -8.71 3.99 -1.41
C ALA A 52 -9.88 3.65 -0.47
N SER A 53 -10.01 4.36 0.65
CA SER A 53 -11.13 4.17 1.57
C SER A 53 -12.48 4.54 0.94
N GLN A 54 -12.53 5.65 0.20
CA GLN A 54 -13.73 6.09 -0.52
C GLN A 54 -14.09 5.09 -1.62
N LEU A 55 -13.11 4.59 -2.38
CA LEU A 55 -13.34 3.55 -3.39
C LEU A 55 -13.98 2.31 -2.79
N LEU A 56 -13.48 1.84 -1.64
CA LEU A 56 -14.02 0.65 -0.97
C LEU A 56 -15.45 0.86 -0.48
N GLN A 57 -15.77 2.06 0.03
CA GLN A 57 -17.13 2.42 0.42
C GLN A 57 -18.06 2.43 -0.80
N SER A 58 -17.66 3.11 -1.88
CA SER A 58 -18.44 3.16 -3.11
C SER A 58 -18.61 1.76 -3.74
N ALA A 59 -17.60 0.90 -3.64
CA ALA A 59 -17.70 -0.48 -4.14
C ALA A 59 -18.79 -1.27 -3.41
N GLU A 60 -18.98 -1.05 -2.11
CA GLU A 60 -20.06 -1.68 -1.35
C GLU A 60 -21.45 -1.27 -1.85
N GLU A 61 -21.62 -0.01 -2.23
CA GLU A 61 -22.88 0.52 -2.74
C GLU A 61 -23.15 0.13 -4.20
N LEU A 62 -22.10 -0.06 -4.99
CA LEU A 62 -22.20 -0.28 -6.44
C LEU A 62 -22.17 -1.75 -6.87
N LEU A 63 -21.70 -2.67 -6.01
CA LEU A 63 -21.61 -4.08 -6.37
C LEU A 63 -22.99 -4.76 -6.33
N GLU A 64 -23.42 -5.25 -7.49
CA GLU A 64 -24.59 -6.11 -7.59
C GLU A 64 -24.31 -7.50 -6.96
N PRO A 65 -25.37 -8.25 -6.57
CA PRO A 65 -25.21 -9.63 -6.13
C PRO A 65 -24.41 -10.48 -7.13
N GLY A 66 -23.33 -11.11 -6.65
CA GLY A 66 -22.41 -11.88 -7.49
C GLY A 66 -21.31 -11.05 -8.17
N GLY A 67 -21.28 -9.73 -7.97
CA GLY A 67 -20.19 -8.87 -8.41
C GLY A 67 -18.86 -9.21 -7.75
N LEU A 68 -17.77 -9.06 -8.51
CA LEU A 68 -16.40 -9.33 -8.05
C LEU A 68 -15.61 -8.03 -7.92
N LEU A 69 -14.96 -7.85 -6.77
CA LEU A 69 -14.03 -6.75 -6.52
C LEU A 69 -12.60 -7.31 -6.48
N SER A 70 -11.72 -6.71 -7.28
CA SER A 70 -10.32 -7.10 -7.42
C SER A 70 -9.46 -5.87 -7.18
N ILE A 71 -8.55 -5.91 -6.19
CA ILE A 71 -7.77 -4.75 -5.76
C ILE A 71 -6.30 -5.11 -5.72
N ILE A 72 -5.49 -4.37 -6.47
CA ILE A 72 -4.04 -4.51 -6.45
C ILE A 72 -3.45 -3.39 -5.58
N THR A 73 -2.70 -3.74 -4.56
CA THR A 73 -1.97 -2.81 -3.68
C THR A 73 -0.47 -2.91 -3.91
N PHE A 74 0.26 -1.82 -3.70
CA PHE A 74 1.71 -1.76 -3.94
C PHE A 74 2.53 -1.53 -2.67
N HIS A 75 1.87 -1.19 -1.56
CA HIS A 75 2.52 -1.08 -0.26
C HIS A 75 1.65 -1.53 0.90
N SER A 76 2.31 -1.87 2.01
CA SER A 76 1.68 -2.45 3.20
C SER A 76 0.55 -1.59 3.79
N LEU A 77 0.62 -0.26 3.69
CA LEU A 77 -0.45 0.62 4.20
C LEU A 77 -1.77 0.49 3.42
N GLU A 78 -1.71 0.39 2.09
CA GLU A 78 -2.91 0.16 1.25
C GLU A 78 -3.47 -1.23 1.53
N ASP A 79 -2.59 -2.22 1.52
CA ASP A 79 -2.90 -3.64 1.73
C ASP A 79 -3.55 -3.90 3.09
N ASP A 80 -3.06 -3.25 4.16
CA ASP A 80 -3.70 -3.31 5.47
C ASP A 80 -5.07 -2.62 5.49
N LEU A 81 -5.19 -1.43 4.88
CA LEU A 81 -6.47 -0.72 4.78
C LEU A 81 -7.53 -1.56 4.07
N VAL A 82 -7.18 -2.12 2.91
CA VAL A 82 -8.06 -2.99 2.10
C VAL A 82 -8.49 -4.21 2.91
N ARG A 83 -7.53 -4.94 3.49
CA ARG A 83 -7.85 -6.14 4.30
C ARG A 83 -8.76 -5.83 5.47
N ARG A 84 -8.52 -4.73 6.18
CA ARG A 84 -9.31 -4.35 7.35
C ARG A 84 -10.74 -3.99 6.95
N LYS A 85 -10.91 -3.14 5.93
CA LYS A 85 -12.22 -2.77 5.40
C LYS A 85 -12.98 -4.01 4.90
N LEU A 86 -12.32 -4.92 4.19
CA LEU A 86 -12.90 -6.15 3.69
C LEU A 86 -13.22 -7.19 4.78
N ARG A 87 -12.57 -7.11 5.95
CA ARG A 87 -12.92 -7.90 7.15
C ARG A 87 -14.03 -7.26 7.99
N GLY A 88 -14.54 -6.09 7.61
CA GLY A 88 -15.44 -5.29 8.44
C GLY A 88 -14.76 -4.71 9.69
N GLU A 89 -13.43 -4.73 9.76
CA GLU A 89 -12.65 -4.15 10.85
C GLU A 89 -12.56 -2.64 10.64
N GLY A 90 -13.42 -1.89 11.33
CA GLY A 90 -13.42 -0.43 11.30
C GLY A 90 -12.02 0.15 11.56
N LEU A 91 -11.54 1.00 10.65
CA LEU A 91 -10.51 1.97 11.00
C LEU A 91 -11.13 2.85 12.10
N ALA A 92 -10.49 2.90 13.28
CA ALA A 92 -10.94 3.69 14.41
C ALA A 92 -10.98 5.20 14.04
N ARG A 93 -12.08 5.58 13.38
CA ARG A 93 -12.61 6.92 13.08
C ARG A 93 -13.89 6.88 12.23
N ASP A 94 -14.21 5.74 11.61
CA ASP A 94 -15.40 5.58 10.78
C ASP A 94 -16.38 4.60 11.45
N ARG A 95 -17.43 5.13 12.09
CA ARG A 95 -18.44 4.36 12.86
C ARG A 95 -19.64 3.97 12.00
N SER A 96 -19.40 3.53 10.77
CA SER A 96 -20.47 3.01 9.90
C SER A 96 -20.63 1.49 10.11
N PRO A 97 -21.85 0.94 10.04
CA PRO A 97 -22.10 -0.49 10.30
C PRO A 97 -21.31 -1.38 9.34
N SER A 98 -20.83 -2.50 9.89
CA SER A 98 -20.06 -3.58 9.25
C SER A 98 -20.51 -3.91 7.82
N SER A 99 -19.55 -3.98 6.90
CA SER A 99 -19.74 -4.05 5.44
C SER A 99 -20.55 -5.26 4.96
N ALA A 100 -21.40 -5.04 3.96
CA ALA A 100 -22.04 -6.04 3.11
C ALA A 100 -21.15 -6.52 1.95
N LEU A 101 -19.86 -6.12 1.91
CA LEU A 101 -18.92 -6.58 0.90
C LEU A 101 -18.83 -8.12 0.90
N PRO A 102 -18.76 -8.76 -0.29
CA PRO A 102 -18.70 -10.21 -0.39
C PRO A 102 -17.51 -10.76 0.42
N PRO A 103 -17.62 -12.00 0.95
CA PRO A 103 -16.59 -12.57 1.80
C PRO A 103 -15.22 -12.49 1.12
N PHE A 104 -14.32 -11.74 1.76
CA PHE A 104 -12.98 -11.55 1.27
C PHE A 104 -12.20 -12.86 1.34
N LEU A 105 -11.93 -13.42 0.17
CA LEU A 105 -10.96 -14.48 -0.01
C LEU A 105 -9.78 -13.87 -0.77
N PRO A 106 -8.67 -13.50 -0.09
CA PRO A 106 -7.49 -13.08 -0.80
C PRO A 106 -7.09 -14.22 -1.74
N ALA A 107 -7.01 -13.90 -3.02
CA ALA A 107 -6.50 -14.87 -3.97
C ALA A 107 -5.08 -15.26 -3.52
N GLY A 108 -4.74 -16.55 -3.47
CA GLY A 108 -3.44 -16.98 -2.97
C GLY A 108 -3.25 -16.98 -1.44
N GLY A 109 -4.32 -16.82 -0.64
CA GLY A 109 -4.28 -16.97 0.81
C GLY A 109 -3.88 -15.70 1.55
N ARG A 110 -3.48 -15.79 2.83
CA ARG A 110 -3.25 -14.61 3.71
C ARG A 110 -2.28 -13.57 3.15
N GLU A 111 -1.36 -13.99 2.29
CA GLU A 111 -0.34 -13.12 1.72
C GLU A 111 -0.75 -12.43 0.41
N GLY A 112 -1.92 -12.77 -0.15
CA GLY A 112 -2.36 -12.34 -1.47
C GLY A 112 -1.60 -13.01 -2.62
N LEU A 113 -2.05 -12.77 -3.85
CA LEU A 113 -1.35 -13.20 -5.06
C LEU A 113 -0.17 -12.28 -5.32
N LYS A 114 0.98 -12.89 -5.58
CA LYS A 114 2.23 -12.18 -5.91
C LYS A 114 2.53 -12.33 -7.40
N ALA A 115 3.21 -11.32 -7.95
CA ALA A 115 3.71 -11.37 -9.32
C ALA A 115 4.64 -12.58 -9.53
N SER A 116 4.50 -13.24 -10.68
CA SER A 116 5.33 -14.38 -11.06
C SER A 116 6.76 -13.97 -11.41
N ALA A 117 7.72 -14.89 -11.40
CA ALA A 117 9.11 -14.60 -11.79
C ALA A 117 9.20 -14.02 -13.23
N ALA A 118 8.38 -14.55 -14.16
CA ALA A 118 8.31 -14.04 -15.53
C ALA A 118 7.75 -12.62 -15.60
N GLU A 119 6.75 -12.30 -14.76
CA GLU A 119 6.22 -10.94 -14.67
C GLU A 119 7.25 -9.98 -14.10
N LEU A 120 7.96 -10.36 -13.03
CA LEU A 120 9.00 -9.54 -12.41
C LEU A 120 10.16 -9.24 -13.37
N ALA A 121 10.51 -10.20 -14.22
CA ALA A 121 11.53 -10.00 -15.26
C ALA A 121 11.11 -8.96 -16.30
N ARG A 122 9.82 -8.90 -16.65
CA ARG A 122 9.27 -7.93 -17.61
C ARG A 122 8.92 -6.59 -16.98
N ASN A 123 8.46 -6.60 -15.73
CA ASN A 123 8.02 -5.44 -14.98
C ASN A 123 8.53 -5.50 -13.54
N PRO A 124 9.73 -4.97 -13.27
CA PRO A 124 10.27 -4.92 -11.91
C PRO A 124 9.38 -4.16 -10.91
N ARG A 125 8.48 -3.28 -11.37
CA ARG A 125 7.54 -2.56 -10.50
C ARG A 125 6.47 -3.47 -9.89
N SER A 126 6.19 -4.62 -10.49
CA SER A 126 5.25 -5.62 -9.95
C SER A 126 5.76 -6.31 -8.68
N ARG A 127 7.03 -6.11 -8.28
CA ARG A 127 7.63 -6.76 -7.09
C ARG A 127 6.81 -6.56 -5.82
N SER A 128 6.26 -5.36 -5.66
CA SER A 128 5.51 -4.98 -4.46
C SER A 128 4.00 -5.20 -4.60
N ALA A 129 3.53 -5.62 -5.77
CA ALA A 129 2.12 -5.83 -6.04
C ALA A 129 1.56 -7.00 -5.20
N ARG A 130 0.37 -6.79 -4.66
CA ARG A 130 -0.45 -7.77 -3.96
C ARG A 130 -1.87 -7.66 -4.46
N LEU A 131 -2.43 -8.79 -4.90
CA LEU A 131 -3.82 -8.93 -5.31
C LEU A 131 -4.60 -9.78 -4.30
#